data_AF-A0A951HJZ5-F1
#
_entry.id   AF-A0A951HJZ5-F1
#
_cell.length_a   1.000
_cell.length_b   1.000
_cell.length_c   1.000
_cell.angle_alpha   90.00
_cell.angle_beta   90.00
_cell.angle_gamma   90.00
#
_symmetry.space_group_name_H-M   'P 1'
#
loop_
_entity.id
_entity.type
_entity.pdbx_description
1 polymer ?
#
loop_
_entity_poly.entity_id
_entity_poly.type
_entity_poly.pdbx_seq_one_letter_code
_entity_poly.pdbx_strand_id
1 'polypeptide(L)'
;MIRALILLAALLAVRASAQPDLGPFVGRELAPGLHLLTTPPDYLGRVIGNVSIIEQSDGLVLVDSGGTIADGRRVVAYIRSFTRKPVKAILITHWHGDHPLG
;
A
#
# COMPACT_ATOMS: atom_id res chain seq x y z
N MET A 1 35.13 -17.59 -19.16
CA MET A 1 34.71 -16.17 -19.03
C MET A 1 33.24 -15.96 -19.36
N ILE A 2 32.68 -16.58 -20.41
CA ILE A 2 31.25 -16.46 -20.77
C ILE A 2 30.29 -17.05 -19.70
N ARG A 3 30.66 -18.17 -19.03
CA ARG A 3 29.87 -18.75 -17.93
C ARG A 3 29.75 -17.87 -16.68
N ALA A 4 30.75 -17.00 -16.43
CA ALA A 4 30.75 -16.07 -15.30
C ALA A 4 29.82 -14.87 -15.56
N LEU A 5 29.67 -14.43 -16.82
CA LEU A 5 28.70 -13.39 -17.19
C LEU A 5 27.24 -13.88 -17.09
N ILE A 6 26.98 -15.15 -17.40
CA ILE A 6 25.63 -15.72 -17.30
C ILE A 6 25.18 -15.83 -15.83
N LEU A 7 26.08 -16.17 -14.91
CA LEU A 7 25.77 -16.19 -13.47
C LEU A 7 25.50 -14.78 -12.91
N LEU A 8 26.21 -13.74 -13.39
CA LEU A 8 26.01 -12.37 -12.93
C LEU A 8 24.67 -11.76 -13.41
N ALA A 9 24.23 -12.09 -14.63
CA ALA A 9 22.91 -11.70 -15.13
C ALA A 9 21.76 -12.39 -14.38
N ALA A 10 21.94 -13.64 -13.94
CA ALA A 10 20.95 -14.35 -13.13
C ALA A 10 20.82 -13.78 -11.70
N LEU A 11 21.89 -13.23 -11.11
CA LEU A 11 21.83 -12.58 -9.79
C LEU A 11 21.14 -11.20 -9.83
N LEU A 12 21.20 -10.48 -10.95
CA LEU A 12 20.56 -9.17 -11.11
C LEU A 12 19.05 -9.26 -11.41
N ALA A 13 18.55 -10.42 -11.88
CA ALA A 13 17.14 -10.62 -12.19
C ALA A 13 16.24 -10.88 -10.96
N VAL A 14 16.82 -11.17 -9.78
CA VAL A 14 16.08 -11.59 -8.57
C VAL A 14 15.66 -10.40 -7.68
N ARG A 15 15.42 -9.21 -8.26
CA ARG A 15 14.82 -8.09 -7.52
C ARG A 15 13.74 -7.32 -8.27
N ALA A 16 13.07 -7.97 -9.22
CA ALA A 16 11.69 -7.59 -9.49
C ALA A 16 10.84 -8.05 -8.29
N SER A 17 10.80 -7.26 -7.21
CA SER A 17 9.76 -7.45 -6.20
C SER A 17 8.44 -7.34 -6.96
N ALA A 18 7.68 -8.44 -7.01
CA ALA A 18 6.32 -8.38 -7.52
C ALA A 18 5.64 -7.19 -6.83
N GLN A 19 5.19 -6.22 -7.62
CA GLN A 19 4.40 -5.11 -7.09
C GLN A 19 3.24 -5.74 -6.31
N PRO A 20 2.98 -5.29 -5.07
CA PRO A 20 1.89 -5.85 -4.31
C PRO A 20 0.60 -5.71 -5.12
N ASP A 21 -0.21 -6.77 -5.15
CA ASP A 21 -1.55 -6.66 -5.73
C ASP A 21 -2.40 -5.79 -4.80
N LEU A 22 -2.63 -4.56 -5.24
CA LEU A 22 -3.42 -3.57 -4.50
C LEU A 22 -4.88 -3.56 -4.94
N GLY A 23 -5.25 -4.27 -6.00
CA GLY A 23 -6.56 -4.17 -6.62
C GLY A 23 -7.69 -4.41 -5.60
N PRO A 24 -8.65 -3.47 -5.45
CA PRO A 24 -8.99 -2.39 -6.39
C PRO A 24 -8.34 -1.03 -6.10
N PHE A 25 -7.45 -0.91 -5.11
CA PHE A 25 -6.78 0.35 -4.82
C PHE A 25 -5.74 0.73 -5.88
N VAL A 26 -5.64 2.04 -6.09
CA VAL A 26 -4.55 2.72 -6.77
C VAL A 26 -3.85 3.59 -5.72
N GLY A 27 -2.64 3.21 -5.33
CA GLY A 27 -1.83 3.94 -4.37
C GLY A 27 -0.96 4.99 -5.06
N ARG A 28 -0.95 6.22 -4.54
CA ARG A 28 -0.13 7.34 -5.04
C ARG A 28 0.43 8.17 -3.91
N GLU A 29 1.66 8.66 -4.06
CA GLU A 29 2.20 9.74 -3.23
C GLU A 29 1.71 11.08 -3.78
N LEU A 30 1.04 11.88 -2.93
CA LEU A 30 0.49 13.19 -3.30
C LEU A 30 1.49 14.33 -3.05
N ALA A 31 2.30 14.17 -2.01
CA ALA A 31 3.37 15.07 -1.57
C ALA A 31 4.36 14.24 -0.75
N PRO A 32 5.61 14.72 -0.51
CA PRO A 32 6.60 13.97 0.27
C PRO A 32 6.03 13.43 1.59
N GLY A 33 5.93 12.10 1.70
CA GLY A 33 5.43 11.40 2.89
C GLY A 33 3.90 11.41 3.07
N LEU A 34 3.13 11.90 2.10
CA LEU A 34 1.66 11.83 2.08
C LEU A 34 1.21 10.92 0.94
N HIS A 35 0.64 9.78 1.28
CA HIS A 35 0.14 8.80 0.32
C HIS A 35 -1.37 8.63 0.43
N LEU A 36 -1.98 8.24 -0.69
CA LEU A 36 -3.42 8.02 -0.80
C LEU A 36 -3.68 6.75 -1.60
N LEU A 37 -4.51 5.86 -1.05
CA LEU A 37 -5.10 4.73 -1.76
C LEU A 37 -6.56 5.07 -2.07
N THR A 38 -6.91 5.06 -3.36
CA THR A 38 -8.28 5.27 -3.84
C THR A 38 -8.69 4.17 -4.80
N THR A 39 -9.98 3.98 -5.05
CA THR A 39 -10.42 3.19 -6.21
C THR A 39 -10.38 4.05 -7.50
N PRO A 40 -10.23 3.44 -8.69
CA PRO A 40 -10.44 4.13 -9.96
C PRO A 40 -11.83 4.78 -10.06
N PRO A 41 -12.00 5.87 -10.83
CA PRO A 41 -13.31 6.52 -11.03
C PRO A 41 -14.37 5.60 -11.65
N ASP A 42 -13.96 4.61 -12.43
CA ASP A 42 -14.80 3.62 -13.11
C ASP A 42 -14.95 2.31 -12.32
N TYR A 43 -14.55 2.29 -11.05
CA TYR A 43 -14.73 1.13 -10.19
C TYR A 43 -16.19 0.97 -9.76
N LEU A 44 -16.86 -0.04 -10.32
CA LEU A 44 -18.28 -0.35 -10.07
C LEU A 44 -18.49 -1.47 -9.04
N GLY A 45 -17.48 -1.76 -8.21
CA GLY A 45 -17.53 -2.80 -7.19
C GLY A 45 -18.15 -2.36 -5.86
N ARG A 46 -17.83 -3.09 -4.79
CA ARG A 46 -18.20 -2.72 -3.41
C ARG A 46 -17.62 -1.34 -3.07
N VAL A 47 -18.37 -0.51 -2.34
CA VAL A 47 -17.86 0.75 -1.78
C VAL A 47 -16.66 0.51 -0.86
N ILE A 48 -15.53 1.18 -1.14
CA ILE A 48 -14.30 1.13 -0.36
C ILE A 48 -13.86 2.57 -0.10
N GLY A 49 -13.62 2.90 1.16
CA GLY A 49 -13.15 4.22 1.57
C GLY A 49 -11.71 4.44 1.12
N ASN A 50 -11.38 5.69 0.82
CA ASN A 50 -9.99 6.06 0.60
C ASN A 50 -9.19 5.88 1.90
N VAL A 51 -7.93 5.45 1.78
CA VAL A 51 -7.02 5.37 2.93
C VAL A 51 -5.87 6.34 2.72
N SER A 52 -5.72 7.30 3.64
CA SER A 52 -4.58 8.22 3.63
C SER A 52 -3.49 7.73 4.56
N ILE A 53 -2.23 7.85 4.17
CA ILE A 53 -1.07 7.44 4.95
C ILE A 53 -0.15 8.65 5.07
N ILE A 54 0.18 9.01 6.30
CA ILE A 54 1.04 10.14 6.62
C ILE A 54 2.30 9.60 7.29
N GLU A 55 3.44 9.75 6.62
CA GLU A 55 4.73 9.35 7.16
C GLU A 55 5.27 10.38 8.16
N GLN A 56 5.70 9.88 9.31
CA GLN A 56 6.35 10.62 10.38
C GLN A 56 7.79 10.13 10.55
N SER A 57 8.55 10.73 11.47
CA SER A 57 9.95 10.36 11.74
C SER A 57 10.09 8.90 12.24
N ASP A 58 9.21 8.45 13.14
CA ASP A 58 9.28 7.12 13.78
C ASP A 58 8.18 6.14 13.35
N GLY A 59 7.31 6.53 12.42
CA GLY A 59 6.12 5.73 12.12
C GLY A 59 5.18 6.31 11.08
N LEU A 60 4.02 5.68 10.95
CA LEU A 60 2.95 6.08 10.04
C LEU A 60 1.66 6.36 10.83
N VAL A 61 0.91 7.37 10.41
CA VAL A 61 -0.48 7.61 10.83
C VAL A 61 -1.38 7.38 9.64
N LEU A 62 -2.41 6.57 9.82
CA LEU A 62 -3.43 6.32 8.79
C LEU A 62 -4.71 7.08 9.09
N VAL A 63 -5.40 7.49 8.03
CA VAL A 63 -6.80 7.91 8.07
C VAL A 63 -7.59 6.85 7.33
N ASP A 64 -8.47 6.19 8.07
CA ASP A 64 -9.23 4.99 7.73
C ASP A 64 -8.35 3.75 7.49
N SER A 65 -9.00 2.59 7.40
CA SER A 65 -8.33 1.27 7.28
C SER A 65 -8.75 0.48 6.04
N GLY A 66 -9.81 0.91 5.37
CA GLY A 66 -10.49 0.15 4.31
C GLY A 66 -11.73 -0.57 4.84
N GLY A 67 -12.41 -1.28 3.95
CA GLY A 67 -13.73 -1.84 4.24
C GLY A 67 -13.79 -3.35 4.44
N THR A 68 -12.66 -4.05 4.36
CA THR A 68 -12.54 -5.48 4.59
C THR A 68 -11.13 -5.83 5.05
N ILE A 69 -10.95 -6.97 5.72
CA ILE A 69 -9.63 -7.50 6.10
C ILE A 69 -8.69 -7.62 4.88
N ALA A 70 -9.25 -7.88 3.68
CA ALA A 70 -8.47 -7.91 2.45
C ALA A 70 -7.97 -6.52 2.06
N ASP A 71 -8.77 -5.48 2.27
CA ASP A 71 -8.39 -4.08 2.01
C ASP A 71 -7.28 -3.62 2.96
N GLY A 72 -7.38 -3.92 4.27
CA GLY A 72 -6.31 -3.60 5.21
C GLY A 72 -5.00 -4.33 4.90
N ARG A 73 -5.07 -5.59 4.43
CA ARG A 73 -3.87 -6.30 3.93
C ARG A 73 -3.25 -5.60 2.71
N ARG A 74 -4.05 -5.06 1.79
CA ARG A 74 -3.55 -4.27 0.64
C ARG A 74 -2.93 -2.96 1.09
N VAL A 75 -3.53 -2.27 2.06
CA VAL A 75 -2.94 -1.06 2.68
C VAL A 75 -1.57 -1.38 3.27
N VAL A 76 -1.45 -2.47 4.03
CA VAL A 76 -0.16 -2.94 4.58
C VAL A 76 0.81 -3.29 3.46
N ALA A 77 0.36 -3.96 2.40
CA ALA A 77 1.21 -4.31 1.27
C ALA A 77 1.77 -3.07 0.55
N TYR A 78 0.94 -2.04 0.35
CA TYR A 78 1.38 -0.75 -0.17
C TYR A 78 2.39 -0.08 0.77
N ILE A 79 2.12 0.00 2.07
CA ILE A 79 3.06 0.54 3.07
C ILE A 79 4.43 -0.16 2.96
N ARG A 80 4.42 -1.48 2.82
CA ARG A 80 5.64 -2.30 2.75
C ARG A 80 6.40 -2.15 1.43
N SER A 81 5.80 -1.56 0.39
CA SER A 81 6.52 -1.26 -0.85
C SER A 81 7.44 -0.05 -0.72
N PHE A 82 7.20 0.86 0.23
CA PHE A 82 8.01 2.09 0.38
C PHE A 82 8.67 2.26 1.76
N THR A 83 8.17 1.61 2.82
CA THR A 83 8.76 1.77 4.16
C THR A 83 8.63 0.55 5.06
N ARG A 84 9.58 0.42 6.00
CA ARG A 84 9.54 -0.56 7.09
C ARG A 84 9.09 0.05 8.43
N LYS A 85 8.80 1.35 8.47
CA LYS A 85 8.28 2.01 9.67
C LYS A 85 6.98 1.33 10.16
N PRO A 86 6.73 1.29 11.48
CA PRO A 86 5.49 0.77 12.02
C PRO A 86 4.32 1.73 11.78
N VAL A 87 3.11 1.19 11.66
CA VAL A 87 1.88 1.99 11.82
C VAL A 87 1.71 2.27 13.31
N LYS A 88 1.62 3.56 13.68
CA LYS A 88 1.57 4.02 15.07
C LYS A 88 0.16 4.37 15.51
N ALA A 89 -0.66 4.84 14.58
CA ALA A 89 -2.05 5.20 14.83
C ALA A 89 -2.88 5.04 13.56
N ILE A 90 -4.17 4.77 13.77
CA ILE A 90 -5.20 4.75 12.73
C ILE A 90 -6.34 5.62 13.26
N LEU A 91 -6.65 6.70 12.54
CA LEU A 91 -7.82 7.53 12.77
C LEU A 91 -8.96 6.98 11.91
N ILE A 92 -10.05 6.52 12.51
CA ILE A 92 -11.26 6.19 11.79
C ILE A 92 -12.16 7.42 11.74
N THR A 93 -12.54 7.85 10.53
CA THR A 93 -13.33 9.07 10.34
C THR A 93 -14.77 8.92 10.82
N HIS A 94 -15.40 7.76 10.59
CA HIS A 94 -16.74 7.42 11.07
C HIS A 94 -17.03 5.90 10.97
N TRP A 95 -18.23 5.47 11.36
CA TRP A 95 -18.56 4.05 11.60
C TRP A 95 -19.01 3.25 10.36
N HIS A 96 -19.11 3.86 9.18
CA HIS A 96 -19.55 3.13 7.99
C HIS A 96 -18.53 2.08 7.58
N GLY A 97 -19.02 0.93 7.11
CA GLY A 97 -18.22 -0.29 6.93
C GLY A 97 -17.12 -0.21 5.87
N ASP A 98 -16.99 0.90 5.15
CA ASP A 98 -15.92 1.19 4.22
C ASP A 98 -14.67 1.81 4.88
N HIS A 99 -14.73 2.13 6.19
CA HIS A 99 -13.65 2.77 6.95
C HIS A 99 -12.94 1.90 8.00
N PRO A 100 -13.63 1.16 8.91
CA PRO A 100 -13.01 0.52 10.07
C PRO A 100 -12.80 -0.99 9.93
N LEU A 101 -13.14 -1.59 8.80
CA LEU A 101 -13.18 -3.04 8.65
C LEU A 101 -11.91 -3.62 8.01
N GLY A 102 -10.87 -2.79 7.85
CA GLY A 102 -9.55 -3.11 7.30
C GLY A 102 -8.67 -3.96 8.20
#